data_AF-A0A7S3JEP3-F1
#
_entry.id   AF-A0A7S3JEP3-F1
#
_cell.length_a   1.000
_cell.length_b   1.000
_cell.length_c   1.000
_cell.angle_alpha   90.00
_cell.angle_beta   90.00
_cell.angle_gamma   90.00
#
_symmetry.space_group_name_H-M   'P 1'
#
loop_
_entity.id
_entity.type
_entity.pdbx_description
1 polymer ?
#
loop_
_entity_poly.entity_id
_entity_poly.type
_entity_poly.pdbx_seq_one_letter_code
_entity_poly.pdbx_strand_id
1 'polypeptide(L)'
;VNMYRKIAIIFISVFLKIAGVITQALVVFLVLILFLILNLKLMPFTFQALNDMEMMSIITCMLTIYCGLFFLSDMPEVYNSTDSTVQEADNGLRLNESTKMFFFLIILIANVTFATYWAYKMFSEIKNTLRTKLGKVYLYVCLCGNKKRYENEVIQRAIQDENDILKEEFDRQLNEIKKLWNPDPKVGKLVLNRMNIEKSAMYLHPRNYLKSIM
;
A
#
# COMPACT_ATOMS: atom_id res chain seq x y z
N VAL A 1 0.08 -13.05 -1.26
CA VAL A 1 1.18 -12.16 -1.73
C VAL A 1 2.03 -11.64 -0.57
N ASN A 2 1.43 -10.98 0.43
CA ASN A 2 2.16 -10.43 1.58
C ASN A 2 3.01 -11.41 2.39
N MET A 3 2.47 -12.59 2.70
CA MET A 3 3.20 -13.57 3.50
C MET A 3 4.44 -14.09 2.76
N TYR A 4 4.31 -14.36 1.45
CA TYR A 4 5.42 -14.74 0.58
C TYR A 4 6.50 -13.66 0.47
N ARG A 5 6.12 -12.37 0.45
CA ARG A 5 7.09 -11.25 0.52
C ARG A 5 7.94 -11.31 1.78
N LYS A 6 7.29 -11.43 2.94
CA LYS A 6 7.99 -11.47 4.25
C LYS A 6 8.94 -12.67 4.33
N ILE A 7 8.50 -13.82 3.85
CA ILE A 7 9.32 -15.04 3.79
C ILE A 7 10.52 -14.85 2.85
N ALA A 8 10.32 -14.26 1.67
CA ALA A 8 11.41 -14.00 0.72
C ALA A 8 12.47 -13.04 1.29
N ILE A 9 12.06 -11.98 1.99
CA ILE A 9 12.98 -11.02 2.63
C ILE A 9 13.81 -11.71 3.73
N ILE A 10 13.17 -12.54 4.57
CA ILE A 10 13.88 -13.29 5.61
C ILE A 10 14.86 -14.29 4.99
N PHE A 11 14.43 -15.00 3.95
CA PHE A 11 15.29 -15.93 3.22
C PHE A 11 16.54 -15.23 2.67
N ILE A 12 16.37 -14.13 1.95
CA ILE A 12 17.48 -13.34 1.41
C ILE A 12 18.40 -12.85 2.54
N SER A 13 17.83 -12.37 3.64
CA SER A 13 18.62 -11.89 4.79
C SER A 13 19.50 -12.97 5.42
N VAL A 14 19.03 -14.22 5.45
CA VAL A 14 19.76 -15.35 6.02
C VAL A 14 20.80 -15.90 5.04
N PHE A 15 20.43 -16.09 3.76
CA PHE A 15 21.27 -16.78 2.78
C PHE A 15 22.28 -15.88 2.07
N LEU A 16 22.01 -14.58 1.90
CA LEU A 16 22.94 -13.64 1.25
C LEU A 16 23.90 -12.92 2.20
N LYS A 17 23.90 -13.25 3.50
CA LYS A 17 24.85 -12.69 4.47
C LYS A 17 26.32 -12.88 4.06
N ILE A 18 26.61 -13.93 3.29
CA ILE A 18 27.96 -14.29 2.81
C ILE A 18 28.42 -13.40 1.63
N ALA A 19 27.48 -12.83 0.85
CA ALA A 19 27.77 -12.09 -0.39
C ALA A 19 28.03 -10.58 -0.20
N GLY A 20 28.10 -10.12 1.05
CA GLY A 20 28.27 -8.71 1.41
C GLY A 20 26.96 -7.96 1.61
N VAL A 21 26.99 -6.98 2.53
CA VAL A 21 25.80 -6.26 2.99
C VAL A 21 25.17 -5.41 1.87
N ILE A 22 26.00 -4.83 0.99
CA ILE A 22 25.55 -4.02 -0.14
C ILE A 22 24.80 -4.87 -1.18
N THR A 23 25.37 -6.01 -1.57
CA THR A 23 24.74 -6.98 -2.49
C THR A 23 23.42 -7.49 -1.93
N GLN A 24 23.38 -7.83 -0.63
CA GLN A 24 22.18 -8.26 0.06
C GLN A 24 21.07 -7.19 -0.02
N ALA A 25 21.39 -5.93 0.27
CA ALA A 25 20.43 -4.84 0.27
C ALA A 25 19.88 -4.53 -1.15
N LEU A 26 20.71 -4.62 -2.19
CA LEU A 26 20.28 -4.49 -3.59
C LEU A 26 19.32 -5.60 -4.02
N VAL A 27 19.59 -6.86 -3.64
CA VAL A 27 18.71 -7.99 -3.93
C VAL A 27 17.36 -7.85 -3.20
N VAL A 28 17.38 -7.42 -1.93
CA VAL A 28 16.14 -7.11 -1.20
C VAL A 28 15.35 -6.00 -1.89
N PHE A 29 16.02 -4.94 -2.35
CA PHE A 29 15.38 -3.82 -3.04
C PHE A 29 14.69 -4.26 -4.34
N LEU A 30 15.34 -5.09 -5.16
CA LEU A 30 14.76 -5.65 -6.40
C LEU A 30 13.53 -6.51 -6.10
N VAL A 31 13.60 -7.36 -5.07
CA VAL A 31 12.48 -8.20 -4.65
C VAL A 31 11.30 -7.34 -4.16
N LEU A 32 11.56 -6.25 -3.45
CA LEU A 32 10.50 -5.30 -3.05
C LEU A 32 9.83 -4.62 -4.25
N ILE A 33 10.58 -4.23 -5.29
CA ILE A 33 10.01 -3.69 -6.54
C ILE A 33 9.06 -4.72 -7.18
N LEU A 34 9.49 -5.98 -7.27
CA LEU A 34 8.67 -7.04 -7.85
C LEU A 34 7.37 -7.23 -7.05
N PHE A 35 7.47 -7.26 -5.71
CA PHE A 35 6.30 -7.36 -4.85
C PHE A 35 5.42 -6.10 -4.88
N LEU A 36 5.96 -4.91 -5.14
CA LEU A 36 5.16 -3.71 -5.37
C LEU A 36 4.33 -3.84 -6.65
N ILE A 37 4.95 -4.25 -7.76
CA ILE A 37 4.26 -4.46 -9.04
C ILE A 37 3.16 -5.52 -8.89
N LEU A 38 3.46 -6.61 -8.18
CA LEU A 38 2.45 -7.64 -7.89
C LEU A 38 1.32 -7.13 -7.00
N ASN A 39 1.61 -6.33 -5.97
CA ASN A 39 0.55 -5.75 -5.11
C ASN A 39 -0.33 -4.76 -5.88
N LEU A 40 0.26 -3.92 -6.75
CA LEU A 40 -0.47 -2.99 -7.60
C LEU A 40 -1.40 -3.71 -8.59
N LYS A 41 -0.97 -4.85 -9.13
CA LYS A 41 -1.78 -5.63 -10.10
C LYS A 41 -2.83 -6.51 -9.44
N LEU A 42 -2.52 -7.09 -8.28
CA LEU A 42 -3.37 -8.12 -7.68
C LEU A 42 -4.38 -7.54 -6.68
N MET A 43 -4.15 -6.34 -6.12
CA MET A 43 -5.01 -5.71 -5.09
C MET A 43 -5.65 -6.76 -4.16
N PRO A 44 -4.83 -7.53 -3.43
CA PRO A 44 -5.23 -8.84 -2.92
C PRO A 44 -6.28 -8.78 -1.80
N PHE A 45 -6.52 -7.61 -1.20
CA PHE A 45 -7.53 -7.44 -0.18
C PHE A 45 -8.86 -7.00 -0.80
N THR A 46 -9.94 -7.58 -0.30
CA THR A 46 -11.31 -7.18 -0.65
C THR A 46 -11.57 -5.72 -0.26
N PHE A 47 -11.09 -5.30 0.91
CA PHE A 47 -11.24 -3.93 1.40
C PHE A 47 -10.16 -3.01 0.81
N GLN A 48 -10.58 -1.93 0.15
CA GLN A 48 -9.66 -0.95 -0.45
C GLN A 48 -8.72 -0.31 0.59
N ALA A 49 -9.23 0.03 1.78
CA ALA A 49 -8.43 0.65 2.83
C ALA A 49 -7.23 -0.21 3.29
N LEU A 50 -7.34 -1.55 3.20
CA LEU A 50 -6.25 -2.46 3.53
C LEU A 50 -5.20 -2.50 2.42
N ASN A 51 -5.63 -2.48 1.14
CA ASN A 51 -4.73 -2.39 0.01
C ASN A 51 -3.93 -1.08 0.04
N ASP A 52 -4.55 0.05 0.39
CA ASP A 52 -3.89 1.35 0.49
C ASP A 52 -2.84 1.37 1.61
N MET A 53 -3.18 0.84 2.79
CA MET A 53 -2.23 0.69 3.89
C MET A 53 -1.03 -0.17 3.49
N GLU A 54 -1.29 -1.27 2.79
CA GLU A 54 -0.26 -2.17 2.31
C GLU A 54 0.67 -1.46 1.30
N MET A 55 0.10 -0.76 0.32
CA MET A 55 0.84 -0.01 -0.69
C MET A 55 1.74 1.05 -0.05
N MET A 56 1.20 1.84 0.89
CA MET A 56 1.97 2.86 1.61
C MET A 56 3.12 2.25 2.43
N SER A 57 2.91 1.07 3.01
CA SER A 57 3.97 0.36 3.74
C SER A 57 5.12 -0.10 2.83
N ILE A 58 4.80 -0.59 1.63
CA ILE A 58 5.80 -1.06 0.66
C ILE A 58 6.61 0.13 0.14
N ILE A 59 5.94 1.23 -0.23
CA ILE A 59 6.60 2.45 -0.72
C ILE A 59 7.55 3.00 0.34
N THR A 60 7.10 3.09 1.59
CA THR A 60 7.92 3.59 2.71
C THR A 60 9.15 2.69 2.94
N CYS A 61 8.96 1.37 2.88
CA CYS A 61 10.04 0.40 3.03
C CYS A 61 11.07 0.49 1.89
N MET A 62 10.61 0.60 0.64
CA MET A 62 11.48 0.80 -0.52
C MET A 62 12.29 2.08 -0.41
N LEU A 63 11.64 3.19 -0.06
CA LEU A 63 12.32 4.48 0.12
C LEU A 63 13.36 4.41 1.25
N THR A 64 13.03 3.75 2.36
CA THR A 64 13.95 3.55 3.48
C THR A 64 15.17 2.73 3.09
N ILE A 65 14.99 1.64 2.34
CA ILE A 65 16.10 0.79 1.87
C ILE A 65 16.93 1.51 0.81
N TYR A 66 16.29 2.23 -0.11
CA TYR A 66 17.00 3.03 -1.12
C TYR A 66 17.90 4.08 -0.48
N CYS A 67 17.38 4.86 0.48
CA CYS A 67 18.20 5.83 1.21
C CYS A 67 19.25 5.15 2.09
N GLY A 68 18.91 4.02 2.72
CA GLY A 68 19.84 3.22 3.54
C GLY A 68 21.02 2.64 2.75
N LEU A 69 20.82 2.29 1.47
CA LEU A 69 21.89 1.86 0.57
C LEU A 69 22.95 2.94 0.38
N PHE A 70 22.56 4.22 0.24
CA PHE A 70 23.52 5.33 0.15
C PHE A 70 24.36 5.46 1.42
N PHE A 71 23.76 5.31 2.60
CA PHE A 71 24.50 5.30 3.87
C PHE A 71 25.50 4.13 3.97
N LEU A 72 25.14 2.98 3.40
CA LEU A 72 26.00 1.80 3.44
C LEU A 72 27.17 1.90 2.45
N SER A 73 26.94 2.51 1.28
CA SER A 73 27.96 2.74 0.26
C SER A 73 28.94 3.87 0.62
N ASP A 74 28.59 4.73 1.58
CA ASP A 74 29.47 5.79 2.10
C ASP A 74 30.59 5.29 3.00
N MET A 75 30.47 4.08 3.56
CA MET A 75 31.55 3.56 4.40
C MET A 75 32.74 3.20 3.52
N PRO A 76 33.93 3.83 3.72
CA PRO A 76 35.15 3.26 3.16
C PRO A 76 35.30 1.87 3.76
N GLU A 77 35.56 0.86 2.94
CA GLU A 77 35.80 -0.52 3.39
C GLU A 77 37.00 -0.57 4.34
N VAL A 78 36.78 -0.28 5.63
CA VAL A 78 37.73 -0.58 6.70
C VAL A 78 37.40 -2.00 7.17
N TYR A 79 37.82 -2.99 6.39
CA TYR A 79 38.06 -4.33 6.89
C TYR A 79 39.54 -4.66 6.71
N ASN A 80 40.20 -4.81 7.85
CA ASN A 80 41.62 -5.04 8.05
C ASN A 80 42.18 -6.19 7.20
N SER A 81 43.22 -5.90 6.43
CA SER A 81 44.38 -6.79 6.32
C SER A 81 45.64 -5.97 6.11
N THR A 82 46.50 -6.08 7.11
CA THR A 82 47.95 -5.85 7.11
C THR A 82 48.61 -6.34 5.82
N ASP A 83 48.67 -5.50 4.80
CA ASP A 83 49.78 -5.51 3.87
C ASP A 83 49.87 -4.15 3.17
N SER A 84 51.06 -3.59 3.21
CA SER A 84 51.37 -2.24 2.73
C SER A 84 51.43 -2.18 1.21
N THR A 85 50.38 -2.58 0.50
CA THR A 85 50.19 -2.31 -0.94
C THR A 85 48.74 -2.60 -1.32
N VAL A 86 47.82 -1.67 -1.04
CA VAL A 86 46.48 -1.75 -1.62
C VAL A 86 46.20 -0.42 -2.30
N GLN A 87 46.15 -0.50 -3.63
CA GLN A 87 45.70 0.58 -4.52
C GLN A 87 44.37 1.11 -4.00
N GLU A 88 44.31 2.43 -3.89
CA GLU A 88 43.10 3.19 -3.63
C GLU A 88 42.01 2.71 -4.59
N ALA A 89 41.00 2.01 -4.06
CA ALA A 89 39.73 1.89 -4.75
C ALA A 89 39.08 3.28 -4.75
N ASP A 90 39.51 4.11 -5.70
CA ASP A 90 39.11 5.51 -5.94
C ASP A 90 37.62 5.67 -6.35
N ASN A 91 36.82 4.63 -6.17
CA ASN A 91 35.40 4.56 -6.54
C ASN A 91 34.46 4.43 -5.34
N GLY A 92 34.95 4.67 -4.11
CA GLY A 92 34.10 4.76 -2.93
C GLY A 92 33.26 6.04 -2.96
N LEU A 93 31.94 5.91 -2.95
CA LEU A 93 31.01 7.04 -3.01
C LEU A 93 31.00 7.81 -1.68
N ARG A 94 31.93 8.74 -1.46
CA ARG A 94 31.97 9.58 -0.25
C ARG A 94 30.84 10.61 -0.28
N LEU A 95 29.83 10.40 0.54
CA LEU A 95 28.70 11.28 0.74
C LEU A 95 29.09 12.44 1.65
N ASN A 96 28.77 13.65 1.21
CA ASN A 96 28.87 14.84 2.04
C ASN A 96 27.90 14.74 3.23
N GLU A 97 28.27 15.32 4.37
CA GLU A 97 27.46 15.33 5.60
C GLU A 97 26.06 15.90 5.35
N SER A 98 25.96 16.95 4.52
CA SER A 98 24.67 17.52 4.10
C SER A 98 23.80 16.50 3.35
N THR A 99 24.39 15.64 2.53
CA THR A 99 23.66 14.63 1.76
C THR A 99 23.20 13.48 2.66
N LYS A 100 24.00 13.10 3.65
CA LYS A 100 23.59 12.14 4.70
C LYS A 100 22.38 12.67 5.46
N MET A 101 22.46 13.91 5.95
CA MET A 101 21.35 14.53 6.67
C MET A 101 20.08 14.63 5.82
N PHE A 102 20.22 14.90 4.52
CA PHE A 102 19.10 14.88 3.58
C PHE A 102 18.45 13.49 3.48
N PHE A 103 19.22 12.43 3.23
CA PHE A 103 18.67 11.07 3.16
C PHE A 103 18.06 10.60 4.49
N PHE A 104 18.67 10.95 5.63
CA PHE A 104 18.11 10.68 6.94
C PHE A 104 16.75 11.36 7.14
N LEU A 105 16.63 12.62 6.73
CA LEU A 105 15.37 13.36 6.85
C LEU A 105 14.27 12.78 5.95
N ILE A 106 14.61 12.31 4.75
CA ILE A 106 13.66 11.59 3.89
C ILE A 106 13.18 10.31 4.58
N ILE A 107 14.09 9.50 5.13
CA ILE A 107 13.75 8.28 5.88
C ILE A 107 12.82 8.62 7.04
N LEU A 108 13.16 9.64 7.83
CA LEU A 108 12.38 10.07 8.98
C LEU A 108 10.95 10.48 8.57
N ILE A 109 10.82 11.38 7.59
CA ILE A 109 9.51 11.89 7.15
C ILE A 109 8.65 10.76 6.58
N ALA A 110 9.21 9.89 5.75
CA ALA A 110 8.47 8.77 5.17
C ALA A 110 7.95 7.82 6.25
N ASN A 111 8.79 7.46 7.22
CA ASN A 111 8.40 6.56 8.31
C ASN A 111 7.41 7.21 9.28
N VAL A 112 7.57 8.49 9.61
CA VAL A 112 6.60 9.22 10.46
C VAL A 112 5.25 9.34 9.77
N THR A 113 5.23 9.66 8.48
CA THR A 113 4.00 9.76 7.69
C THR A 113 3.28 8.42 7.65
N PHE A 114 4.02 7.33 7.40
CA PHE A 114 3.45 5.99 7.42
C PHE A 114 2.93 5.60 8.80
N ALA A 115 3.73 5.80 9.86
CA ALA A 115 3.37 5.43 11.22
C ALA A 115 2.14 6.19 11.72
N THR A 116 2.03 7.49 11.42
CA THR A 116 0.86 8.31 11.79
C THR A 116 -0.39 7.87 11.04
N TYR A 117 -0.31 7.67 9.72
CA TYR A 117 -1.42 7.16 8.92
C TYR A 117 -1.89 5.77 9.40
N TRP A 118 -0.94 4.87 9.63
CA TRP A 118 -1.20 3.53 10.15
C TRP A 118 -1.84 3.57 11.53
N ALA A 119 -1.31 4.38 12.46
CA ALA A 119 -1.84 4.50 13.82
C ALA A 119 -3.29 5.02 13.81
N TYR A 120 -3.57 6.02 12.97
CA TYR A 120 -4.93 6.55 12.81
C TYR A 120 -5.91 5.46 12.32
N LYS A 121 -5.54 4.73 11.27
CA LYS A 121 -6.38 3.67 10.71
C LYS A 121 -6.56 2.51 11.69
N MET A 122 -5.48 2.04 12.33
CA MET A 122 -5.55 0.98 13.33
C MET A 122 -6.39 1.37 14.53
N PHE A 123 -6.28 2.60 15.01
CA PHE A 123 -7.12 3.07 16.11
C PHE A 123 -8.61 3.06 15.74
N SER A 124 -8.94 3.46 14.51
CA SER A 124 -10.30 3.36 13.99
C SER A 124 -10.81 1.91 13.97
N GLU A 125 -9.99 0.96 13.50
CA GLU A 125 -10.35 -0.46 13.43
C GLU A 125 -10.48 -1.12 14.82
N ILE A 126 -9.57 -0.79 15.74
CA ILE A 126 -9.66 -1.24 17.13
C ILE A 126 -10.94 -0.72 17.78
N LYS A 127 -11.28 0.56 17.56
CA LYS A 127 -12.52 1.15 18.05
C LYS A 127 -13.74 0.44 17.47
N ASN A 128 -13.73 0.13 16.18
CA ASN A 128 -14.82 -0.62 15.53
C ASN A 128 -14.94 -2.05 16.06
N THR A 129 -13.81 -2.74 16.25
CA THR A 129 -13.79 -4.10 16.82
C THR A 129 -14.25 -4.11 18.27
N LEU A 130 -13.86 -3.11 19.06
CA LEU A 130 -14.31 -2.94 20.44
C LEU A 130 -15.82 -2.67 20.49
N ARG A 131 -16.34 -1.87 19.56
CA ARG A 131 -17.78 -1.61 19.42
C ARG A 131 -18.55 -2.88 19.08
N THR A 132 -18.10 -3.68 18.11
CA THR A 132 -18.85 -4.86 17.63
C THR A 132 -18.72 -6.07 18.55
N LYS A 133 -17.52 -6.37 19.07
CA LYS A 133 -17.28 -7.56 19.90
C LYS A 133 -17.48 -7.30 21.39
N LEU A 134 -17.24 -6.07 21.85
CA LEU A 134 -17.27 -5.70 23.27
C LEU A 134 -18.15 -4.47 23.51
N GLY A 135 -19.35 -4.45 22.92
CA GLY A 135 -20.28 -3.33 22.97
C GLY A 135 -20.56 -2.79 24.38
N LYS A 136 -20.60 -3.65 25.40
CA LYS A 136 -20.75 -3.24 26.81
C LYS A 136 -19.55 -2.43 27.33
N VAL A 137 -18.33 -2.83 26.95
CA VAL A 137 -17.09 -2.11 27.31
C VAL A 137 -17.02 -0.78 26.58
N TYR A 138 -17.33 -0.76 25.29
CA TYR A 138 -17.38 0.47 24.50
C TYR A 138 -18.43 1.46 25.03
N LEU A 139 -19.61 0.98 25.43
CA LEU A 139 -20.65 1.80 26.04
C LEU A 139 -20.19 2.45 27.35
N TYR A 140 -19.48 1.70 28.20
CA TYR A 140 -19.03 2.21 29.49
C TYR A 140 -17.81 3.13 29.37
N VAL A 141 -16.80 2.75 28.57
CA VAL A 141 -15.52 3.47 28.45
C VAL A 141 -15.61 4.68 27.51
N CYS A 142 -16.33 4.57 26.39
CA CYS A 142 -16.35 5.63 25.37
C CYS A 142 -17.63 6.47 25.37
N LEU A 143 -18.76 5.93 25.84
CA LEU A 143 -20.08 6.58 25.77
C LEU A 143 -20.69 6.90 27.14
N CYS A 144 -19.95 6.63 28.23
CA CYS A 144 -20.38 6.89 29.61
C CYS A 144 -21.79 6.35 29.92
N GLY A 145 -22.15 5.19 29.35
CA GLY A 145 -23.46 4.55 29.57
C GLY A 145 -24.59 5.02 28.64
N ASN A 146 -24.35 5.91 27.68
CA ASN A 146 -25.41 6.39 26.78
C ASN A 146 -25.76 5.36 25.70
N LYS A 147 -26.77 4.52 26.00
CA LYS A 147 -27.24 3.44 25.12
C LYS A 147 -27.84 3.92 23.81
N LYS A 148 -28.57 5.04 23.82
CA LYS A 148 -29.20 5.61 22.60
C LYS A 148 -28.14 6.08 21.60
N ARG A 149 -27.06 6.69 22.09
CA ARG A 149 -25.94 7.12 21.24
C ARG A 149 -25.16 5.93 20.68
N TYR A 150 -24.99 4.86 21.47
CA TYR A 150 -24.39 3.61 21.00
C TYR A 150 -25.19 2.99 19.85
N GLU A 151 -26.50 2.82 20.03
CA GLU A 151 -27.38 2.23 19.01
C GLU A 151 -27.36 3.05 17.71
N ASN A 152 -27.43 4.38 17.82
CA ASN A 152 -27.31 5.27 16.66
C ASN A 152 -25.95 5.14 15.95
N GLU A 153 -24.83 5.09 16.69
CA GLU A 153 -23.49 4.91 16.09
C GLU A 153 -23.34 3.54 15.41
N VAL A 154 -23.93 2.49 15.97
CA VAL A 154 -23.91 1.14 15.39
C VAL A 154 -24.71 1.10 14.09
N ILE A 155 -25.92 1.65 14.07
CA ILE A 155 -26.78 1.69 12.87
C ILE A 155 -26.13 2.52 11.76
N GLN A 156 -25.63 3.72 12.11
CA GLN A 156 -24.95 4.58 11.13
C GLN A 156 -23.72 3.92 10.53
N ARG A 157 -22.95 3.18 11.34
CA ARG A 157 -21.78 2.46 10.85
C ARG A 157 -22.18 1.27 9.97
N ALA A 158 -23.21 0.52 10.34
CA ALA A 158 -23.71 -0.59 9.51
C ALA A 158 -24.17 -0.10 8.12
N ILE A 159 -24.91 1.01 8.06
CA ILE A 159 -25.32 1.64 6.79
C ILE A 159 -24.10 2.10 5.98
N GLN A 160 -23.10 2.68 6.65
CA GLN A 160 -21.89 3.14 5.96
C GLN A 160 -21.07 1.97 5.41
N ASP A 161 -20.85 0.93 6.20
CA ASP A 161 -20.10 -0.25 5.79
C ASP A 161 -20.82 -0.96 4.62
N GLU A 162 -22.16 -1.04 4.64
CA GLU A 162 -22.96 -1.57 3.53
C GLU A 162 -22.85 -0.71 2.28
N ASN A 163 -22.93 0.62 2.40
CA ASN A 163 -22.73 1.55 1.29
C ASN A 163 -21.33 1.44 0.69
N ASP A 164 -20.30 1.28 1.51
CA ASP A 164 -18.92 1.11 1.05
C ASP A 164 -18.78 -0.21 0.26
N ILE A 165 -19.38 -1.31 0.74
CA ILE A 165 -19.42 -2.59 0.00
C ILE A 165 -20.16 -2.45 -1.33
N LEU A 166 -21.33 -1.81 -1.34
CA LEU A 166 -22.11 -1.60 -2.55
C LEU A 166 -21.37 -0.73 -3.57
N LYS A 167 -20.64 0.28 -3.09
CA LYS A 167 -19.80 1.13 -3.94
C LYS A 167 -18.64 0.34 -4.55
N GLU A 168 -17.97 -0.50 -3.78
CA GLU A 168 -16.91 -1.39 -4.28
C GLU A 168 -17.46 -2.36 -5.35
N GLU A 169 -18.64 -2.94 -5.12
CA GLU A 169 -19.29 -3.81 -6.11
C GLU A 169 -19.65 -3.04 -7.39
N PHE A 170 -20.19 -1.83 -7.25
CA PHE A 170 -20.51 -0.96 -8.38
C PHE A 170 -19.26 -0.62 -9.21
N ASP A 171 -18.16 -0.24 -8.55
CA ASP A 171 -16.88 0.03 -9.22
C ASP A 171 -16.31 -1.22 -9.90
N ARG A 172 -16.50 -2.41 -9.32
CA ARG A 172 -16.14 -3.69 -9.95
C ARG A 172 -16.92 -3.91 -11.25
N GLN A 173 -18.23 -3.71 -11.23
CA GLN A 173 -19.08 -3.84 -12.43
C GLN A 173 -18.67 -2.81 -13.51
N LEU A 174 -18.38 -1.57 -13.12
CA LEU A 174 -17.87 -0.55 -14.05
C LEU A 174 -16.53 -0.96 -14.67
N ASN A 175 -15.62 -1.53 -13.89
CA ASN A 175 -14.34 -2.01 -14.41
C ASN A 175 -14.51 -3.18 -15.40
N GLU A 176 -15.45 -4.10 -15.16
CA GLU A 176 -15.80 -5.15 -16.11
C GLU A 176 -16.35 -4.56 -17.42
N ILE A 177 -17.27 -3.59 -17.34
CA ILE A 177 -17.77 -2.87 -18.53
C ILE A 177 -16.63 -2.16 -19.26
N LYS A 178 -15.70 -1.54 -18.54
CA LYS A 178 -14.52 -0.88 -19.12
C LYS A 178 -13.60 -1.88 -19.83
N LYS A 179 -13.46 -3.11 -19.33
CA LYS A 179 -12.71 -4.19 -20.02
C LYS A 179 -13.40 -4.61 -21.32
N LEU A 180 -14.72 -4.54 -21.42
CA LEU A 180 -15.44 -4.79 -22.68
C LEU A 180 -15.12 -3.72 -23.74
N TRP A 181 -14.79 -2.51 -23.30
CA TRP A 181 -14.38 -1.35 -24.10
C TRP A 181 -12.85 -1.27 -24.33
N ASN A 182 -12.10 -2.36 -24.17
CA ASN A 182 -10.64 -2.33 -24.36
C ASN A 182 -10.30 -1.95 -25.83
N PRO A 183 -9.45 -0.94 -26.09
CA PRO A 183 -9.09 -0.49 -27.45
C PRO A 183 -8.29 -1.52 -28.27
N ASP A 184 -7.85 -2.61 -27.65
CA ASP A 184 -7.18 -3.71 -28.35
C ASP A 184 -8.23 -4.56 -29.11
N PRO A 185 -8.26 -4.55 -30.46
CA PRO A 185 -9.27 -5.23 -31.27
C PRO A 185 -9.25 -6.76 -31.15
N LYS A 186 -8.22 -7.34 -30.50
CA LYS A 186 -8.13 -8.79 -30.25
C LYS A 186 -8.81 -9.24 -28.95
N VAL A 187 -9.14 -8.30 -28.04
CA VAL A 187 -9.69 -8.59 -26.71
C VAL A 187 -11.03 -7.86 -26.46
N GLY A 188 -11.19 -6.66 -27.02
CA GLY A 188 -12.43 -5.86 -26.90
C GLY A 188 -13.57 -6.46 -27.73
N LYS A 189 -14.65 -6.89 -27.06
CA LYS A 189 -15.88 -7.37 -27.72
C LYS A 189 -16.80 -6.25 -28.20
N LEU A 190 -16.60 -5.02 -27.71
CA LEU A 190 -17.49 -3.89 -27.97
C LEU A 190 -16.85 -2.89 -28.93
N VAL A 191 -17.25 -2.91 -30.20
CA VAL A 191 -16.90 -1.85 -31.16
C VAL A 191 -17.85 -0.67 -30.92
N LEU A 192 -17.30 0.46 -30.47
CA LEU A 192 -18.07 1.69 -30.32
C LEU A 192 -18.49 2.20 -31.71
N ASN A 193 -19.79 2.14 -31.98
CA ASN A 193 -20.41 2.87 -33.06
C ASN A 193 -21.38 3.91 -32.47
N ARG A 194 -21.79 4.88 -33.30
CA ARG A 194 -22.66 5.99 -32.87
C ARG A 194 -23.96 5.50 -32.22
N MET A 195 -24.54 4.44 -32.78
CA MET A 195 -25.77 3.82 -32.31
C MET A 195 -25.64 3.14 -30.93
N ASN A 196 -24.50 2.53 -30.64
CA ASN A 196 -24.20 1.90 -29.36
C ASN A 196 -23.95 2.94 -28.27
N ILE A 197 -23.31 4.06 -28.62
CA ILE A 197 -23.10 5.20 -27.71
C ILE A 197 -24.44 5.85 -27.37
N GLU A 198 -25.29 6.10 -28.35
CA GLU A 198 -26.62 6.69 -28.13
C GLU A 198 -27.52 5.78 -27.28
N LYS A 199 -27.51 4.46 -27.53
CA LYS A 199 -28.20 3.48 -26.68
C LYS A 199 -27.66 3.48 -25.26
N SER A 200 -26.34 3.45 -25.08
CA SER A 200 -25.72 3.47 -23.76
C SER A 200 -26.04 4.77 -23.01
N ALA A 201 -26.01 5.91 -23.72
CA ALA A 201 -26.38 7.21 -23.16
C ALA A 201 -27.83 7.28 -22.71
N MET A 202 -28.77 6.58 -23.38
CA MET A 202 -30.16 6.50 -22.91
C MET A 202 -30.29 5.81 -21.54
N TYR A 203 -29.53 4.74 -21.30
CA TYR A 203 -29.58 3.98 -20.04
C TYR A 203 -28.76 4.63 -18.91
N LEU A 204 -27.62 5.24 -19.25
CA LEU A 204 -26.71 5.87 -18.29
C LEU A 204 -27.04 7.35 -17.99
N HIS A 205 -28.03 7.93 -18.66
CA HIS A 205 -28.45 9.29 -18.38
C HIS A 205 -28.97 9.40 -16.93
N PRO A 206 -28.48 10.34 -16.09
CA PRO A 206 -28.80 10.41 -14.67
C PRO A 206 -30.29 10.35 -14.37
N ARG A 207 -31.09 11.02 -15.20
CA ARG A 207 -32.55 11.10 -15.08
C ARG A 207 -33.26 9.76 -15.32
N ASN A 208 -32.78 8.96 -16.26
CA ASN A 208 -33.39 7.67 -16.59
C ASN A 208 -32.91 6.59 -15.62
N TYR A 209 -31.62 6.66 -15.24
CA TYR A 209 -31.01 5.76 -14.28
C TYR A 209 -31.66 5.87 -12.88
N LEU A 210 -31.88 7.10 -12.39
CA LEU A 210 -32.59 7.32 -11.13
C LEU A 210 -34.04 6.80 -11.19
N LYS A 211 -34.73 6.98 -12.32
CA LYS A 211 -36.09 6.50 -12.54
C LYS A 211 -36.20 4.97 -12.62
N SER A 212 -35.13 4.27 -12.96
CA SER A 212 -35.10 2.80 -12.98
C SER A 212 -34.79 2.16 -11.63
N ILE A 213 -34.30 2.94 -10.66
CA ILE A 213 -33.82 2.45 -9.36
C ILE A 213 -34.72 2.91 -8.20
N MET A 214 -35.39 4.07 -8.34
CA MET A 214 -36.48 4.52 -7.47
C MET A 214 -37.83 3.97 -7.93
#